data_AF-A0ABD0NU35-F1
#
_entry.id   AF-A0ABD0NU35-F1
#
_cell.length_a   1.000
_cell.length_b   1.000
_cell.length_c   1.000
_cell.angle_alpha   90.00
_cell.angle_beta   90.00
_cell.angle_gamma   90.00
#
_symmetry.space_group_name_H-M   'P 1'
#
loop_
_entity.id
_entity.type
_entity.pdbx_description
1 polymer ?
#
loop_
_entity_poly.entity_id
_entity_poly.type
_entity_poly.pdbx_seq_one_letter_code
_entity_poly.pdbx_strand_id
1 'polypeptide(L)'
;CMKLALVHDLAECIVGDIAPADNVSKAEKHRREKEAMVHITGLLDDGLRKEIYSLWEEYETQSSPEAKLVKELDQLEMIIQAHEYEELEGKPGRLQ
;
A
#
# COMPACT_ATOMS: atom_id res chain seq x y z
N CYS A 1 4.01 -12.08 -6.03
CA CYS A 1 2.99 -11.71 -5.01
C CYS A 1 3.58 -11.39 -3.64
N MET A 2 4.22 -12.30 -2.90
CA MET A 2 4.66 -12.00 -1.51
C MET A 2 5.53 -10.75 -1.36
N LYS A 3 6.54 -10.57 -2.24
CA LYS A 3 7.39 -9.37 -2.20
C LYS A 3 6.62 -8.07 -2.49
N LEU A 4 5.64 -8.11 -3.40
CA LEU A 4 4.77 -6.96 -3.68
C LEU A 4 3.96 -6.60 -2.43
N ALA A 5 3.33 -7.59 -1.78
CA ALA A 5 2.57 -7.38 -0.56
C ALA A 5 3.42 -6.79 0.58
N LEU A 6 4.69 -7.20 0.70
CA LEU A 6 5.60 -6.64 1.71
C LEU A 6 6.08 -5.21 1.41
N VAL A 7 6.04 -4.77 0.15
CA VAL A 7 6.68 -3.53 -0.29
C VAL A 7 5.66 -2.43 -0.66
N HIS A 8 4.42 -2.79 -0.99
CA HIS A 8 3.46 -1.84 -1.56
C HIS A 8 3.23 -0.59 -0.68
N ASP A 9 3.04 -0.77 0.63
CA ASP A 9 2.85 0.32 1.60
C ASP A 9 4.14 0.77 2.28
N LEU A 10 5.32 0.37 1.79
CA LEU A 10 6.60 0.73 2.43
C LEU A 10 6.81 2.25 2.49
N ALA A 11 6.24 3.01 1.54
CA ALA A 11 6.30 4.47 1.52
C ALA A 11 5.61 5.13 2.73
N GLU A 12 4.63 4.46 3.33
CA GLU A 12 3.82 4.99 4.44
C GLU A 12 4.62 5.16 5.73
N CYS A 13 5.78 4.50 5.87
CA CYS A 13 6.66 4.73 7.01
C CYS A 13 7.21 6.17 7.08
N ILE A 14 7.18 6.91 5.95
CA ILE A 14 7.55 8.33 5.88
C ILE A 14 6.31 9.20 5.64
N VAL A 15 5.42 8.78 4.74
CA VAL A 15 4.27 9.58 4.30
C VAL A 15 3.10 9.53 5.30
N GLY A 16 3.02 8.46 6.08
CA GLY A 16 1.82 8.06 6.81
C GLY A 16 0.80 7.36 5.92
N ASP A 17 -0.13 6.64 6.54
CA ASP A 17 -1.32 6.07 5.89
C ASP A 17 -2.29 7.22 5.55
N ILE A 18 -2.43 7.53 4.27
CA ILE A 18 -3.31 8.59 3.77
C ILE A 18 -4.66 7.98 3.42
N ALA A 19 -5.66 8.27 4.25
CA ALA A 19 -7.03 7.81 4.08
C ALA A 19 -7.83 8.77 3.17
N PRO A 20 -8.98 8.31 2.61
CA PRO A 20 -9.87 9.18 1.84
C PRO A 20 -10.34 10.43 2.60
N ALA A 21 -10.43 10.36 3.93
CA ALA A 21 -10.84 11.47 4.79
C ALA A 21 -9.82 12.62 4.84
N ASP A 22 -8.56 12.37 4.50
CA ASP A 22 -7.48 13.38 4.54
C ASP A 22 -7.54 14.36 3.36
N ASN A 23 -8.43 14.13 2.39
CA ASN A 23 -8.65 14.99 1.21
C ASN A 23 -7.37 15.28 0.39
N VAL A 24 -6.39 14.37 0.41
CA VAL A 24 -5.20 14.46 -0.42
C VAL A 24 -5.50 13.93 -1.82
N SER A 25 -5.17 14.71 -2.84
CA SER A 25 -5.36 14.27 -4.23
C SER A 25 -4.49 13.04 -4.55
N LYS A 26 -4.97 12.17 -5.44
CA LYS A 26 -4.19 10.99 -5.90
C LYS A 26 -2.80 11.37 -6.43
N ALA A 27 -2.71 12.49 -7.15
CA ALA A 27 -1.44 12.97 -7.71
C ALA A 27 -0.46 13.39 -6.61
N GLU A 28 -0.95 14.06 -5.56
CA GLU A 28 -0.12 14.48 -4.43
C GLU A 28 0.29 13.29 -3.54
N LYS A 29 -0.62 12.34 -3.29
CA LYS A 29 -0.31 11.07 -2.61
C LYS A 29 0.83 10.35 -3.34
N HIS A 30 0.66 10.10 -4.64
CA HIS A 30 1.66 9.44 -5.47
C HIS A 30 3.00 10.19 -5.50
N ARG A 31 3.00 11.53 -5.57
CA ARG A 31 4.23 12.34 -5.51
C ARG A 31 4.98 12.12 -4.20
N ARG A 32 4.28 12.17 -3.06
CA ARG A 32 4.88 11.98 -1.72
C ARG A 32 5.42 10.57 -1.56
N GLU A 33 4.65 9.56 -1.97
CA GLU A 33 5.06 8.16 -1.87
C GLU A 33 6.26 7.85 -2.76
N LYS A 34 6.29 8.42 -3.96
CA LYS A 34 7.45 8.32 -4.84
C LYS A 34 8.71 8.93 -4.22
N GLU A 35 8.60 10.12 -3.65
CA GLU A 35 9.72 10.77 -2.96
C GLU A 35 10.22 9.94 -1.77
N ALA A 36 9.29 9.39 -0.98
CA ALA A 36 9.61 8.47 0.12
C ALA A 36 10.31 7.20 -0.38
N MET A 37 9.81 6.57 -1.44
CA MET A 37 10.42 5.35 -1.98
C MET A 37 11.79 5.59 -2.60
N VAL A 38 12.01 6.73 -3.25
CA VAL A 38 13.35 7.14 -3.71
C VAL A 38 14.29 7.30 -2.52
N HIS A 39 13.84 7.90 -1.42
CA HIS A 39 14.65 8.02 -0.21
C HIS A 39 14.96 6.65 0.41
N ILE A 40 13.95 5.82 0.66
CA ILE A 40 14.07 4.49 1.31
C ILE A 40 15.00 3.59 0.50
N THR A 41 14.76 3.46 -0.81
CA THR A 41 15.59 2.61 -1.68
C THR A 41 16.98 3.21 -1.92
N GLY A 42 17.14 4.51 -1.72
CA GLY A 42 18.44 5.20 -1.70
C GLY A 42 19.39 4.68 -0.61
N LEU A 43 18.87 4.11 0.46
CA LEU A 43 19.66 3.55 1.57
C LEU A 43 20.21 2.13 1.28
N LEU A 44 19.79 1.52 0.17
CA LEU A 44 20.12 0.15 -0.19
C LEU A 44 21.19 0.10 -1.28
N ASP A 45 21.89 -1.03 -1.35
CA ASP A 45 22.80 -1.36 -2.45
C ASP A 45 22.04 -1.41 -3.79
N ASP A 46 22.73 -1.13 -4.90
CA ASP A 46 22.11 -0.91 -6.23
C ASP A 46 21.18 -2.04 -6.69
N GLY A 47 21.52 -3.29 -6.39
CA GLY A 47 20.69 -4.45 -6.74
C GLY A 47 19.34 -4.44 -6.02
N LEU A 48 19.37 -4.26 -4.69
CA LEU A 48 18.17 -4.22 -3.85
C LEU A 48 17.37 -2.95 -4.07
N ARG A 49 18.04 -1.81 -4.25
CA ARG A 49 17.39 -0.54 -4.62
C ARG A 49 16.51 -0.73 -5.84
N LYS A 50 17.08 -1.29 -6.92
CA LYS A 50 16.36 -1.50 -8.17
C LYS A 50 15.20 -2.47 -7.98
N GLU A 51 15.42 -3.60 -7.30
CA GLU A 51 14.38 -4.59 -7.06
C GLU A 51 13.19 -4.01 -6.29
N ILE A 52 13.43 -3.38 -5.14
CA ILE A 52 12.37 -2.85 -4.28
C ILE A 52 11.63 -1.69 -4.95
N TYR A 53 12.36 -0.75 -5.59
CA TYR A 53 11.72 0.35 -6.30
C TYR A 53 10.85 -0.16 -7.46
N SER A 54 11.34 -1.13 -8.24
CA SER A 54 10.56 -1.70 -9.34
C SER A 54 9.33 -2.47 -8.86
N LEU A 55 9.39 -3.18 -7.72
CA LEU A 55 8.23 -3.84 -7.13
C LEU A 55 7.16 -2.83 -6.70
N TRP A 56 7.57 -1.75 -6.04
CA TRP A 56 6.65 -0.68 -5.66
C TRP A 56 6.01 -0.02 -6.89
N GLU A 57 6.81 0.29 -7.92
CA GLU A 57 6.32 0.88 -9.17
C GLU A 57 5.38 -0.07 -9.93
N GLU A 58 5.66 -1.38 -9.91
CA GLU A 58 4.80 -2.42 -10.49
C GLU A 58 3.42 -2.43 -9.82
N TYR A 59 3.39 -2.35 -8.48
CA TYR A 59 2.16 -2.25 -7.70
C TYR A 59 1.42 -0.95 -7.99
N GLU A 60 2.09 0.21 -7.90
CA GLU A 60 1.45 1.52 -8.14
C GLU A 60 0.81 1.64 -9.53
N THR A 61 1.48 1.09 -10.54
CA THR A 61 1.00 1.13 -11.92
C THR A 61 0.04 -0.01 -12.27
N GLN A 62 -0.14 -0.98 -11.37
CA GLN A 62 -0.97 -2.17 -11.58
C GLN A 62 -0.64 -2.89 -12.90
N SER A 63 0.66 -2.96 -13.22
CA SER A 63 1.15 -3.33 -14.55
C SER A 63 1.20 -4.85 -14.81
N SER A 64 1.13 -5.67 -13.75
CA SER A 64 1.20 -7.13 -13.82
C SER A 64 -0.07 -7.81 -13.26
N PRO A 65 -0.33 -9.08 -13.61
CA PRO A 65 -1.35 -9.90 -12.93
C PRO A 65 -1.12 -10.00 -11.42
N GLU A 66 0.14 -10.11 -11.00
CA GLU A 66 0.52 -10.20 -9.60
C GLU A 66 0.18 -8.91 -8.83
N ALA A 67 0.43 -7.73 -9.41
CA ALA A 67 0.10 -6.45 -8.81
C ALA A 67 -1.42 -6.28 -8.62
N LYS A 68 -2.20 -6.70 -9.63
CA LYS A 68 -3.67 -6.71 -9.56
C LYS A 68 -4.19 -7.64 -8.49
N LEU A 69 -3.64 -8.86 -8.43
CA LEU A 69 -3.99 -9.83 -7.39
C LEU A 69 -3.68 -9.28 -5.99
N VAL A 70 -2.51 -8.68 -5.78
CA VAL A 70 -2.16 -8.10 -4.48
C VAL A 70 -3.08 -6.92 -4.14
N LYS A 71 -3.54 -6.15 -5.13
CA LYS A 71 -4.51 -5.07 -4.88
C LYS A 71 -5.88 -5.59 -4.44
N GLU A 72 -6.35 -6.68 -5.04
CA GLU A 72 -7.59 -7.33 -4.61
C GLU A 72 -7.46 -7.93 -3.21
N LEU A 73 -6.30 -8.51 -2.88
CA LEU A 73 -6.03 -9.05 -1.54
C LEU A 73 -5.96 -7.96 -0.47
N ASP A 74 -5.34 -6.82 -0.77
CA ASP A 74 -5.30 -5.62 0.09
C ASP A 74 -6.72 -5.15 0.46
N GLN A 75 -7.61 -5.05 -0.53
CA GLN A 75 -9.01 -4.69 -0.29
C GLN A 75 -9.79 -5.76 0.50
N LEU A 76 -9.54 -7.04 0.22
CA LEU A 76 -10.20 -8.15 0.92
C LEU A 76 -9.80 -8.18 2.39
N GLU A 77 -8.51 -8.00 2.68
CA GLU A 77 -7.98 -7.95 4.05
C GLU A 77 -8.64 -6.83 4.85
N MET A 78 -8.72 -5.63 4.27
CA MET A 78 -9.40 -4.49 4.90
C MET A 78 -10.87 -4.80 5.27
N ILE A 79 -11.61 -5.50 4.41
CA ILE A 79 -13.02 -5.85 4.66
C ILE A 79 -13.14 -6.93 5.74
N ILE A 80 -12.25 -7.93 5.73
CA ILE A 80 -12.19 -8.96 6.77
C ILE A 80 -11.91 -8.29 8.13
N GLN A 81 -10.91 -7.42 8.17
CA GLN A 81 -10.53 -6.73 9.40
C GLN A 81 -11.67 -5.83 9.92
N ALA A 82 -12.39 -5.14 9.04
CA ALA A 82 -13.58 -4.36 9.40
C ALA A 82 -14.67 -5.24 10.01
N HIS A 83 -14.95 -6.41 9.41
CA HIS A 83 -15.93 -7.36 9.95
C HIS A 83 -15.53 -7.89 11.33
N GLU A 84 -14.26 -8.25 11.53
CA GLU A 84 -13.74 -8.69 12.83
C GLU A 84 -13.92 -7.62 13.90
N TYR A 85 -13.70 -6.33 13.58
CA TYR A 85 -13.96 -5.24 14.52
C TYR A 85 -15.43 -5.10 14.87
N GLU A 86 -16.35 -5.28 13.92
CA GLU A 86 -17.79 -5.26 14.19
C GLU A 86 -18.21 -6.38 15.15
N GLU A 87 -17.66 -7.59 14.96
CA GLU A 87 -17.91 -8.73 15.84
C GLU A 87 -17.37 -8.48 17.25
N LEU A 88 -16.13 -8.01 17.36
CA LEU A 88 -15.48 -7.71 18.64
C LEU A 88 -16.19 -6.59 19.42
N GLU A 89 -16.73 -5.59 18.73
CA GLU A 89 -17.49 -4.51 19.35
C GLU A 89 -18.98 -4.83 19.57
N GLY A 90 -19.48 -5.93 19.02
CA GLY A 90 -20.91 -6.27 19.03
C GLY A 90 -21.77 -5.27 18.25
N LYS A 91 -21.25 -4.68 17.17
CA LYS A 91 -21.92 -3.67 16.34
C LYS A 91 -21.91 -4.06 14.86
N PRO A 92 -22.67 -5.09 14.46
CA PRO A 92 -22.73 -5.53 13.06
C PRO A 92 -23.24 -4.42 12.13
N GLY A 93 -22.59 -4.22 10.99
CA GLY A 93 -22.97 -3.26 9.95
C GLY A 93 -22.59 -1.80 10.22
N ARG A 94 -21.73 -1.52 11.20
CA ARG A 94 -21.23 -0.17 11.51
C ARG A 94 -20.19 0.35 10.50
N LEU A 95 -19.38 -0.55 9.95
CA LEU A 95 -18.22 -0.27 9.10
C LEU A 95 -18.46 -0.69 7.63
N GLN A 96 -19.69 -1.07 7.29
CA GLN A 96 -20.13 -1.38 5.93
C GLN A 96 -20.45 -0.12 5.11
#